data_AF-A0A5D9CUP6-F1
#
_entry.id   AF-A0A5D9CUP6-F1
#
_cell.length_a   1.000
_cell.length_b   1.000
_cell.length_c   1.000
_cell.angle_alpha   90.00
_cell.angle_beta   90.00
_cell.angle_gamma   90.00
#
_symmetry.space_group_name_H-M   'P 1'
#
loop_
_entity.id
_entity.type
_entity.pdbx_description
1 polymer ?
#
loop_
_entity_poly.entity_id
_entity_poly.type
_entity_poly.pdbx_seq_one_letter_code
_entity_poly.pdbx_strand_id
1 'polypeptide(L)'
;MSYKSLCTVLTLICLLVLTGCASSAPVSEHYGQRTEGTKVEDSNIEDKIYHNLKANDARLGDARINVNAFNGVVLLTGQVPSQELKDMAVQVAEQVRNVRKVHNELTIAANLPHSQRLTDTWITTKVRTALVANEAIDSGRLLVVTENATVYLMGIVSRAEAERIVSVASNAGGMQRIIKVFDYLD
;
A
#
# COMPACT_ATOMS: atom_id res chain seq x y z
N MET A 1 19.89 8.59 -55.76
CA MET A 1 18.58 8.76 -55.10
C MET A 1 18.82 9.33 -53.72
N SER A 2 18.23 10.47 -53.41
CA SER A 2 18.67 11.39 -52.36
C SER A 2 18.23 10.95 -50.96
N TYR A 3 19.13 11.00 -49.97
CA TYR A 3 18.90 10.68 -48.55
C TYR A 3 17.71 11.45 -47.93
N LYS A 4 17.34 12.59 -48.54
CA LYS A 4 16.14 13.36 -48.18
C LYS A 4 14.83 12.58 -48.39
N SER A 5 14.73 11.75 -49.43
CA SER A 5 13.55 10.92 -49.69
C SER A 5 13.45 9.70 -48.78
N LEU A 6 14.57 9.23 -48.23
CA LEU A 6 14.59 8.11 -47.28
C LEU A 6 14.13 8.55 -45.88
N CYS A 7 14.50 9.77 -45.47
CA CYS A 7 14.10 10.36 -44.19
C CYS A 7 12.60 10.71 -44.13
N THR A 8 12.02 11.17 -45.24
CA THR A 8 10.58 11.48 -45.32
C THR A 8 9.71 10.22 -45.32
N VAL A 9 10.19 9.13 -45.91
CA VAL A 9 9.49 7.82 -45.87
C VAL A 9 9.54 7.22 -44.46
N LEU A 10 10.67 7.36 -43.75
CA LEU A 10 10.83 6.84 -42.39
C LEU A 10 9.96 7.59 -41.36
N THR A 11 9.75 8.90 -41.54
CA THR A 11 8.87 9.71 -40.68
C THR A 11 7.39 9.45 -40.95
N LEU A 12 7.01 9.16 -42.21
CA LEU A 12 5.62 8.84 -42.56
C LEU A 12 5.20 7.44 -42.05
N ILE A 13 6.12 6.48 -42.02
CA ILE A 13 5.87 5.14 -41.45
C ILE A 13 5.64 5.21 -39.94
N CYS A 14 6.31 6.13 -39.23
CA CYS A 14 6.16 6.31 -37.78
C CYS A 14 4.77 6.86 -37.38
N LEU A 15 4.10 7.64 -38.23
CA LEU A 15 2.73 8.11 -37.95
C LEU A 15 1.66 7.03 -38.14
N LEU A 16 1.91 6.01 -38.98
CA LEU A 16 0.93 4.96 -39.26
C LEU A 16 0.84 3.89 -38.16
N VAL A 17 1.91 3.71 -37.36
CA VAL A 17 1.92 2.80 -36.20
C VAL A 17 1.27 3.38 -34.94
N LEU A 18 0.83 4.66 -34.96
CA LEU A 18 0.03 5.25 -33.86
C LEU A 18 -1.48 5.00 -33.98
N THR A 19 -1.94 4.26 -35.00
CA THR A 19 -3.32 3.75 -35.02
C THR A 19 -3.42 2.51 -34.11
N GLY A 20 -3.16 2.72 -32.82
CA GLY A 20 -3.40 1.74 -31.78
C GLY A 20 -4.87 1.34 -31.81
N CYS A 21 -5.13 0.06 -32.07
CA CYS A 21 -6.45 -0.53 -32.13
C CYS A 21 -7.23 -0.20 -30.85
N ALA A 22 -8.28 0.62 -30.96
CA ALA A 22 -9.31 0.73 -29.94
C ALA A 22 -10.04 -0.63 -29.88
N SER A 23 -9.58 -1.53 -29.02
CA SER A 23 -10.24 -2.79 -28.75
C SER A 23 -11.42 -2.52 -27.83
N SER A 24 -12.62 -2.46 -28.41
CA SER A 24 -13.89 -2.41 -27.68
C SER A 24 -14.26 -3.79 -27.10
N ALA A 25 -13.34 -4.40 -26.36
CA ALA A 25 -13.66 -5.57 -25.56
C ALA A 25 -14.34 -5.11 -24.26
N PRO A 26 -15.35 -5.83 -23.75
CA PRO A 26 -15.91 -5.54 -22.44
C PRO A 26 -14.79 -5.67 -21.39
N VAL A 27 -14.52 -4.59 -20.66
CA VAL A 27 -13.58 -4.61 -19.54
C VAL A 27 -14.25 -5.39 -18.41
N SER A 28 -13.79 -6.62 -18.17
CA SER A 28 -14.20 -7.39 -17.01
C SER A 28 -13.59 -6.74 -15.76
N GLU A 29 -14.43 -6.20 -14.86
CA GLU A 29 -13.96 -5.71 -13.57
C GLU A 29 -13.59 -6.88 -12.65
N HIS A 30 -12.31 -7.00 -12.29
CA HIS A 30 -11.88 -7.97 -11.28
C HIS A 30 -11.92 -7.31 -9.90
N TYR A 31 -13.03 -7.48 -9.17
CA TYR A 31 -13.23 -6.90 -7.83
C TYR A 31 -12.18 -7.33 -6.78
N GLY A 32 -11.40 -8.38 -7.04
CA GLY A 32 -10.29 -8.80 -6.19
C GLY A 32 -8.97 -8.06 -6.44
N GLN A 33 -8.93 -7.12 -7.39
CA GLN A 33 -7.73 -6.36 -7.76
C GLN A 33 -7.99 -4.85 -7.73
N ARG A 34 -6.99 -4.10 -7.26
CA ARG A 34 -6.99 -2.64 -7.38
C ARG A 34 -6.73 -2.26 -8.84
N THR A 35 -7.52 -1.32 -9.36
CA THR A 35 -7.22 -0.68 -10.65
C THR A 35 -5.97 0.19 -10.53
N GLU A 36 -5.32 0.51 -11.64
CA GLU A 36 -4.20 1.47 -11.64
C GLU A 36 -4.63 2.84 -11.12
N GLY A 37 -5.87 3.28 -11.43
CA GLY A 37 -6.45 4.50 -10.87
C GLY A 37 -6.58 4.46 -9.35
N THR A 38 -7.01 3.31 -8.79
CA THR A 38 -7.10 3.11 -7.34
C THR A 38 -5.73 3.17 -6.67
N LYS A 39 -4.67 2.60 -7.29
CA LYS A 39 -3.30 2.68 -6.74
C LYS A 39 -2.79 4.12 -6.67
N VAL A 40 -3.06 4.91 -7.72
CA VAL A 40 -2.73 6.35 -7.73
C VAL A 40 -3.53 7.10 -6.67
N GLU A 41 -4.83 6.80 -6.53
CA GLU A 41 -5.65 7.41 -5.49
C GLU A 41 -5.18 7.04 -4.08
N ASP A 42 -4.79 5.79 -3.83
CA ASP A 42 -4.22 5.35 -2.55
C ASP A 42 -2.95 6.16 -2.22
N SER A 43 -2.03 6.34 -3.18
CA SER A 43 -0.84 7.18 -3.00
C SER A 43 -1.21 8.64 -2.68
N ASN A 44 -2.20 9.19 -3.39
CA ASN A 44 -2.67 10.55 -3.13
C ASN A 44 -3.32 10.68 -1.74
N ILE A 45 -3.98 9.64 -1.24
CA ILE A 45 -4.52 9.58 0.12
C ILE A 45 -3.36 9.61 1.12
N GLU A 46 -2.36 8.74 0.96
CA GLU A 46 -1.17 8.69 1.83
C GLU A 46 -0.50 10.07 1.93
N ASP A 47 -0.22 10.69 0.79
CA ASP A 47 0.46 12.00 0.71
C ASP A 47 -0.36 13.10 1.41
N LYS A 48 -1.68 13.18 1.13
CA LYS A 48 -2.56 14.17 1.77
C LYS A 48 -2.60 14.00 3.27
N ILE A 49 -2.72 12.77 3.77
CA ILE A 49 -2.73 12.50 5.21
C ILE A 49 -1.40 12.94 5.80
N TYR A 50 -0.28 12.54 5.20
CA TYR A 50 1.05 12.92 5.68
C TYR A 50 1.24 14.44 5.77
N HIS A 51 0.82 15.18 4.74
CA HIS A 51 0.87 16.63 4.73
C HIS A 51 -0.07 17.26 5.76
N ASN A 52 -1.31 16.77 5.87
CA ASN A 52 -2.28 17.29 6.81
C ASN A 52 -1.88 17.05 8.26
N LEU A 53 -1.26 15.90 8.58
CA LEU A 53 -0.75 15.61 9.93
C LEU A 53 0.27 16.68 10.35
N LYS A 54 1.23 16.97 9.47
CA LYS A 54 2.27 17.99 9.70
C LYS A 54 1.70 19.41 9.78
N ALA A 55 0.70 19.72 8.96
CA ALA A 55 0.08 21.03 8.93
C ALA A 55 -0.82 21.29 10.15
N ASN A 56 -1.38 20.23 10.75
CA ASN A 56 -2.27 20.34 11.89
C ASN A 56 -1.51 20.56 13.21
N ASP A 57 -0.44 19.79 13.45
CA ASP A 57 0.38 19.93 14.66
C ASP A 57 1.84 19.50 14.38
N ALA A 58 2.81 20.35 14.76
CA ALA A 58 4.23 20.06 14.57
C ALA A 58 4.67 18.76 15.28
N ARG A 59 4.05 18.43 16.42
CA ARG A 59 4.32 17.19 17.18
C ARG A 59 3.92 15.94 16.40
N LEU A 60 2.90 16.02 15.54
CA LEU A 60 2.55 14.92 14.63
C LEU A 60 3.59 14.77 13.52
N GLY A 61 4.20 15.87 13.07
CA GLY A 61 5.28 15.86 12.10
C GLY A 61 6.59 15.27 12.65
N ASP A 62 6.85 15.44 13.95
CA ASP A 62 8.02 14.88 14.65
C ASP A 62 7.79 13.43 15.11
N ALA A 63 6.54 13.05 15.32
CA ALA A 63 6.15 11.68 15.67
C ALA A 63 6.42 10.71 14.52
N ARG A 64 6.75 9.46 14.87
CA ARG A 64 6.90 8.39 13.89
C ARG A 64 5.52 7.85 13.53
N ILE A 65 4.90 8.43 12.50
CA ILE A 65 3.63 7.93 11.94
C ILE A 65 3.89 7.44 10.52
N ASN A 66 3.68 6.15 10.27
CA ASN A 66 3.61 5.62 8.91
C ASN A 66 2.14 5.59 8.49
N VAL A 67 1.87 6.09 7.29
CA VAL A 67 0.54 6.08 6.66
C VAL A 67 0.64 5.13 5.48
N ASN A 68 -0.24 4.14 5.43
CA ASN A 68 -0.37 3.25 4.29
C ASN A 68 -1.83 3.16 3.87
N ALA A 69 -2.12 3.20 2.58
CA ALA A 69 -3.46 3.09 2.02
C ALA A 69 -3.54 1.91 1.05
N PHE A 70 -4.65 1.20 1.11
CA PHE A 70 -4.96 0.12 0.18
C PHE A 70 -6.46 0.10 -0.09
N ASN A 71 -6.85 0.37 -1.34
CA ASN A 71 -8.24 0.44 -1.77
C ASN A 71 -9.06 1.43 -0.92
N GLY A 72 -8.48 2.60 -0.58
CA GLY A 72 -9.09 3.59 0.30
C GLY A 72 -9.17 3.21 1.79
N VAL A 73 -8.67 2.04 2.19
CA VAL A 73 -8.49 1.67 3.61
C VAL A 73 -7.12 2.14 4.07
N VAL A 74 -7.08 3.00 5.08
CA VAL A 74 -5.86 3.56 5.64
C VAL A 74 -5.44 2.77 6.88
N LEU A 75 -4.17 2.47 6.99
CA LEU A 75 -3.50 1.93 8.16
C LEU A 75 -2.54 2.99 8.70
N LEU A 76 -2.72 3.38 9.96
CA LEU A 76 -1.80 4.23 10.70
C LEU A 76 -1.00 3.37 11.66
N THR A 77 0.33 3.35 11.52
CA THR A 77 1.24 2.62 12.43
C THR A 77 2.35 3.51 12.94
N GLY A 78 2.96 3.14 14.06
CA GLY A 78 4.09 3.85 14.63
C GLY A 78 3.86 4.32 16.06
N GLN A 79 4.49 5.42 16.44
CA GLN A 79 4.52 5.94 17.80
C GLN A 79 4.15 7.41 17.86
N VAL A 80 3.31 7.74 18.83
CA VAL A 80 2.92 9.12 19.17
C VAL A 80 3.13 9.35 20.67
N PRO A 81 3.42 10.58 21.12
CA PRO A 81 3.77 10.81 22.52
C PRO A 81 2.56 10.95 23.45
N SER A 82 1.33 11.04 22.93
CA SER A 82 0.11 11.17 23.75
C SER A 82 -1.13 10.57 23.07
N GLN A 83 -2.16 10.31 23.87
CA GLN A 83 -3.48 9.90 23.37
C GLN A 83 -4.14 10.98 22.51
N GLU A 84 -3.99 12.25 22.90
CA GLU A 84 -4.49 13.41 22.14
C GLU A 84 -3.98 13.39 20.68
N LEU A 85 -2.67 13.18 20.49
CA LEU A 85 -2.08 13.13 19.15
C LEU A 85 -2.47 11.86 18.40
N LYS A 86 -2.67 10.74 19.11
CA LYS A 86 -3.22 9.52 18.53
C LYS A 86 -4.60 9.75 17.93
N ASP A 87 -5.48 10.43 18.68
CA ASP A 87 -6.85 10.72 18.26
C ASP A 87 -6.89 11.75 17.13
N MET A 88 -6.06 12.79 17.23
CA MET A 88 -5.89 13.81 16.18
C MET A 88 -5.42 13.19 14.86
N ALA A 89 -4.46 12.25 14.91
CA ALA A 89 -3.97 11.58 13.70
C ALA A 89 -5.07 10.79 12.98
N VAL A 90 -5.97 10.15 13.73
CA VAL A 90 -7.14 9.45 13.17
C VAL A 90 -8.10 10.45 12.53
N GLN A 91 -8.44 11.53 13.23
CA GLN A 91 -9.35 12.55 12.71
C GLN A 91 -8.83 13.18 11.41
N VAL A 92 -7.53 13.50 11.35
CA VAL A 92 -6.89 14.01 10.14
C VAL A 92 -6.99 13.02 8.99
N ALA A 93 -6.76 11.72 9.24
CA ALA A 93 -6.87 10.69 8.23
C ALA A 93 -8.31 10.52 7.72
N GLU A 94 -9.31 10.51 8.61
CA GLU A 94 -10.73 10.35 8.27
C GLU A 94 -11.29 11.52 7.44
N GLN A 95 -10.71 12.71 7.58
CA GLN A 95 -11.13 13.90 6.82
C GLN A 95 -10.65 13.91 5.36
N VAL A 96 -9.69 13.04 5.00
CA VAL A 96 -9.20 12.97 3.62
C VAL A 96 -10.23 12.29 2.74
N ARG A 97 -10.60 12.96 1.64
CA ARG A 97 -11.55 12.43 0.66
C ARG A 97 -11.10 11.06 0.14
N ASN A 98 -12.07 10.17 -0.08
CA ASN A 98 -11.89 8.79 -0.56
C ASN A 98 -11.28 7.81 0.46
N VAL A 99 -11.00 8.26 1.68
CA VAL A 99 -10.76 7.35 2.80
C VAL A 99 -12.08 6.67 3.15
N ARG A 100 -12.09 5.34 3.06
CA ARG A 100 -13.25 4.50 3.39
C ARG A 100 -13.24 4.08 4.85
N LYS A 101 -12.05 3.83 5.40
CA LYS A 101 -11.84 3.33 6.75
C LYS A 101 -10.44 3.63 7.22
N VAL A 102 -10.28 3.95 8.50
CA VAL A 102 -8.98 4.08 9.15
C VAL A 102 -8.81 2.95 10.17
N HIS A 103 -7.71 2.22 10.06
CA HIS A 103 -7.20 1.27 11.04
C HIS A 103 -6.09 1.94 11.83
N ASN A 104 -6.38 2.28 13.09
CA ASN A 104 -5.42 2.94 13.97
C ASN A 104 -4.64 1.94 14.82
N GLU A 105 -3.38 1.77 14.48
CA GLU A 105 -2.42 0.89 15.17
C GLU A 105 -1.24 1.71 15.72
N LEU A 106 -1.45 3.01 15.93
CA LEU A 106 -0.49 3.88 16.61
C LEU A 106 -0.36 3.48 18.08
N THR A 107 0.86 3.51 18.59
CA THR A 107 1.17 3.22 19.99
C THR A 107 1.60 4.48 20.71
N ILE A 108 1.24 4.60 21.99
CA ILE A 108 1.68 5.75 22.80
C ILE A 108 3.04 5.38 23.40
N ALA A 109 4.10 5.85 22.76
CA ALA A 109 5.48 5.52 23.11
C ALA A 109 6.46 6.54 22.51
N ALA A 110 7.72 6.48 22.95
CA ALA A 110 8.81 7.15 22.25
C ALA A 110 9.12 6.43 20.93
N ASN A 111 9.72 7.16 19.98
CA ASN A 111 10.13 6.61 18.68
C ASN A 111 11.08 5.41 18.85
N LEU A 112 10.86 4.36 18.06
CA LEU A 112 11.69 3.17 18.11
C LEU A 112 13.15 3.43 17.68
N PRO A 113 14.12 2.70 18.27
CA PRO A 113 15.51 2.79 17.84
C PRO A 113 15.70 2.27 16.41
N HIS A 114 16.77 2.73 15.76
CA HIS A 114 17.09 2.35 14.38
C HIS A 114 17.25 0.83 14.20
N SER A 115 17.77 0.12 15.21
CA SER A 115 17.95 -1.34 15.21
C SER A 115 16.63 -2.09 15.08
N GLN A 116 15.56 -1.59 15.73
CA GLN A 116 14.23 -2.20 15.61
C GLN A 116 13.71 -2.07 14.18
N ARG A 117 13.96 -0.94 13.51
CA ARG A 117 13.52 -0.73 12.12
C ARG A 117 14.24 -1.65 11.13
N LEU A 118 15.52 -1.96 11.37
CA LEU A 118 16.25 -2.95 10.59
C LEU A 118 15.64 -4.35 10.78
N THR A 119 15.26 -4.67 12.01
CA THR A 119 14.56 -5.93 12.33
C THR A 119 13.20 -6.00 11.61
N ASP A 120 12.41 -4.94 11.64
CA ASP A 120 11.11 -4.87 10.98
C ASP A 120 11.23 -4.94 9.45
N THR A 121 12.27 -4.33 8.87
CA THR A 121 12.57 -4.44 7.44
C THR A 121 12.91 -5.88 7.09
N TRP A 122 13.73 -6.55 7.90
CA TRP A 122 14.08 -7.95 7.70
C TRP A 122 12.86 -8.89 7.84
N ILE A 123 11.98 -8.65 8.81
CA ILE A 123 10.70 -9.37 8.95
C ILE A 123 9.84 -9.16 7.71
N THR A 124 9.69 -7.91 7.26
CA THR A 124 8.91 -7.59 6.05
C THR A 124 9.43 -8.34 4.84
N THR A 125 10.75 -8.36 4.63
CA THR A 125 11.39 -9.10 3.54
C THR A 125 11.10 -10.59 3.63
N LYS A 126 11.28 -11.20 4.80
CA LYS A 126 10.99 -12.65 4.99
C LYS A 126 9.54 -12.99 4.68
N VAL A 127 8.59 -12.19 5.21
CA VAL A 127 7.16 -12.39 4.96
C VAL A 127 6.84 -12.25 3.48
N ARG A 128 7.35 -11.20 2.81
CA ARG A 128 7.13 -11.01 1.37
C ARG A 128 7.72 -12.16 0.55
N THR A 129 8.94 -12.59 0.84
CA THR A 129 9.56 -13.72 0.14
C THR A 129 8.75 -15.01 0.34
N ALA A 130 8.27 -15.29 1.55
CA ALA A 130 7.44 -16.45 1.82
C ALA A 130 6.11 -16.42 1.04
N LEU A 131 5.48 -15.24 0.95
CA LEU A 131 4.24 -15.07 0.17
C LEU A 131 4.48 -15.20 -1.33
N VAL A 132 5.58 -14.65 -1.86
CA VAL A 132 5.97 -14.76 -3.27
C VAL A 132 6.28 -16.20 -3.66
N ALA A 133 6.89 -16.98 -2.77
CA ALA A 133 7.22 -18.38 -3.02
C ALA A 133 5.99 -19.31 -3.04
N ASN A 134 4.80 -18.82 -2.68
CA ASN A 134 3.57 -19.59 -2.66
C ASN A 134 2.73 -19.32 -3.91
N GLU A 135 2.66 -20.28 -4.83
CA GLU A 135 1.94 -20.13 -6.11
C GLU A 135 0.42 -19.94 -5.97
N ALA A 136 -0.16 -20.31 -4.82
CA ALA A 136 -1.59 -20.14 -4.55
C ALA A 136 -1.93 -18.73 -4.01
N ILE A 137 -0.93 -17.86 -3.82
CA ILE A 137 -1.10 -16.50 -3.32
C ILE A 137 -0.58 -15.51 -4.35
N ASP A 138 -1.48 -14.66 -4.85
CA ASP A 138 -1.07 -13.50 -5.64
C ASP A 138 -0.59 -12.37 -4.71
N SER A 139 0.69 -12.44 -4.35
CA SER A 139 1.34 -11.48 -3.45
C SER A 139 1.37 -10.05 -4.00
N GLY A 140 1.22 -9.84 -5.31
CA GLY A 140 1.13 -8.52 -5.93
C GLY A 140 -0.13 -7.74 -5.55
N ARG A 141 -1.16 -8.45 -5.06
CA ARG A 141 -2.41 -7.88 -4.53
C ARG A 141 -2.37 -7.62 -3.03
N LEU A 142 -1.22 -7.80 -2.39
CA LEU A 142 -1.06 -7.65 -0.95
C LEU A 142 -0.08 -6.52 -0.63
N LEU A 143 -0.36 -5.80 0.45
CA LEU A 143 0.57 -4.88 1.07
C LEU A 143 0.93 -5.42 2.46
N VAL A 144 2.22 -5.65 2.67
CA VAL A 144 2.79 -6.08 3.95
C VAL A 144 3.53 -4.92 4.56
N VAL A 145 3.12 -4.54 5.77
CA VAL A 145 3.74 -3.50 6.59
C VAL A 145 4.19 -4.14 7.89
N THR A 146 5.38 -3.79 8.40
CA THR A 146 5.83 -4.24 9.72
C THR A 146 6.24 -3.04 10.55
N GLU A 147 5.76 -2.98 11.78
CA GLU A 147 6.17 -1.98 12.77
C GLU A 147 6.23 -2.64 14.15
N ASN A 148 7.37 -2.48 14.83
CA ASN A 148 7.63 -3.06 16.16
C ASN A 148 7.38 -4.57 16.23
N ALA A 149 7.92 -5.33 15.29
CA ALA A 149 7.71 -6.76 15.12
C ALA A 149 6.23 -7.20 14.94
N THR A 150 5.31 -6.27 14.72
CA THR A 150 3.92 -6.57 14.35
C THR A 150 3.76 -6.43 12.84
N VAL A 151 3.22 -7.46 12.20
CA VAL A 151 2.98 -7.49 10.76
C VAL A 151 1.51 -7.20 10.48
N TYR A 152 1.28 -6.22 9.62
CA TYR A 152 -0.02 -5.82 9.14
C TYR A 152 -0.14 -6.30 7.69
N LEU A 153 -1.21 -7.06 7.43
CA LEU A 153 -1.48 -7.61 6.10
C LEU A 153 -2.72 -6.92 5.52
N MET A 154 -2.52 -6.21 4.42
CA MET A 154 -3.55 -5.50 3.68
C MET A 154 -3.74 -6.13 2.30
N GLY A 155 -4.97 -6.07 1.78
CA GLY A 155 -5.33 -6.66 0.50
C GLY A 155 -6.84 -6.84 0.35
N ILE A 156 -7.29 -7.04 -0.88
CA ILE A 156 -8.68 -7.46 -1.16
C ILE A 156 -8.67 -8.98 -1.36
N VAL A 157 -9.29 -9.70 -0.44
CA VAL A 157 -9.17 -11.17 -0.36
C VAL A 157 -10.46 -11.79 0.14
N SER A 158 -10.71 -13.05 -0.22
CA SER A 158 -11.71 -13.87 0.47
C SER A 158 -11.23 -14.27 1.87
N ARG A 159 -12.14 -14.71 2.74
CA ARG A 159 -11.78 -15.24 4.07
C ARG A 159 -10.82 -16.44 3.98
N ALA A 160 -11.06 -17.32 3.01
CA ALA A 160 -10.21 -18.48 2.77
C ALA A 160 -8.80 -18.09 2.28
N GLU A 161 -8.69 -17.08 1.39
CA GLU A 161 -7.37 -16.53 1.01
C GLU A 161 -6.66 -15.90 2.20
N ALA A 162 -7.37 -15.12 3.03
CA ALA A 162 -6.80 -14.49 4.21
C ALA A 162 -6.20 -15.50 5.20
N GLU A 163 -6.85 -16.63 5.43
CA GLU A 163 -6.33 -17.71 6.28
C GLU A 163 -5.03 -18.29 5.72
N ARG A 164 -4.97 -18.56 4.42
CA ARG A 164 -3.75 -19.05 3.76
C ARG A 164 -2.62 -18.03 3.85
N ILE A 165 -2.90 -16.76 3.55
CA ILE A 165 -1.90 -15.66 3.62
C ILE A 165 -1.34 -15.56 5.03
N VAL A 166 -2.20 -15.57 6.05
CA VAL A 166 -1.78 -15.48 7.46
C VAL A 166 -0.93 -16.69 7.86
N SER A 167 -1.31 -17.90 7.44
CA SER A 167 -0.54 -19.11 7.71
C SER A 167 0.86 -19.07 7.08
N VAL A 168 0.97 -18.61 5.83
CA VAL A 168 2.27 -18.46 5.16
C VAL A 168 3.11 -17.37 5.85
N ALA A 169 2.51 -16.22 6.16
CA ALA A 169 3.19 -15.13 6.84
C ALA A 169 3.72 -15.55 8.23
N SER A 170 2.93 -16.28 9.02
CA SER A 170 3.36 -16.74 10.36
C SER A 170 4.56 -17.67 10.32
N ASN A 171 4.69 -18.47 9.25
CA ASN A 171 5.80 -19.41 9.09
C ASN A 171 7.14 -18.72 8.75
N ALA A 172 7.12 -17.45 8.32
CA ALA A 172 8.34 -16.68 8.04
C ALA A 172 9.14 -16.31 9.32
N GLY A 173 8.47 -16.30 10.48
CA GLY A 173 9.08 -16.16 11.81
C GLY A 173 9.66 -14.78 12.15
N GLY A 174 9.85 -14.53 13.45
CA GLY A 174 10.43 -13.30 13.99
C GLY A 174 9.45 -12.15 14.24
N MET A 175 8.20 -12.30 13.82
CA MET A 175 7.11 -11.40 14.21
C MET A 175 6.51 -11.81 15.56
N GLN A 176 6.01 -10.84 16.32
CA GLN A 176 5.31 -11.06 17.59
C GLN A 176 3.80 -11.15 17.40
N ARG A 177 3.27 -10.48 16.38
CA ARG A 177 1.82 -10.39 16.13
C ARG A 177 1.53 -10.21 14.63
N ILE A 178 0.37 -10.71 14.21
CA ILE A 178 -0.21 -10.45 12.89
C ILE A 178 -1.54 -9.74 13.08
N ILE A 179 -1.73 -8.63 12.37
CA ILE A 179 -3.00 -7.90 12.31
C ILE A 179 -3.51 -7.95 10.88
N LYS A 180 -4.75 -8.44 10.71
CA LYS A 180 -5.42 -8.56 9.42
C LYS A 180 -6.15 -7.26 9.12
N VAL A 181 -5.74 -6.58 8.04
CA VAL A 181 -6.30 -5.32 7.56
C VAL A 181 -6.82 -5.54 6.14
N PHE A 182 -7.57 -6.63 5.97
CA PHE A 182 -8.11 -7.06 4.69
C PHE A 182 -9.47 -6.42 4.39
N ASP A 183 -9.74 -6.20 3.11
CA ASP A 183 -11.06 -5.94 2.56
C ASP A 183 -11.62 -7.27 2.05
N TYR A 184 -12.73 -7.73 2.63
CA TYR A 184 -13.28 -9.06 2.35
C TYR A 184 -14.32 -9.04 1.24
N LEU A 185 -14.21 -9.98 0.30
CA LEU A 185 -15.17 -10.14 -0.81
C LEU A 185 -16.42 -10.94 -0.42
N ASP A 186 -16.38 -11.65 0.72
CA ASP A 186 -17.38 -12.63 1.18
C ASP A 186 -17.73 -12.56 2.69
#